data_AF-A0AAV0X488-F1
#
_entry.id   AF-A0AAV0X488-F1
#
_cell.length_a   1.000
_cell.length_b   1.000
_cell.length_c   1.000
_cell.angle_alpha   90.00
_cell.angle_beta   90.00
_cell.angle_gamma   90.00
#
_symmetry.space_group_name_H-M   'P 1'
#
loop_
_entity.id
_entity.type
_entity.pdbx_description
1 polymer ?
#
loop_
_entity_poly.entity_id
_entity_poly.type
_entity_poly.pdbx_seq_one_letter_code
_entity_poly.pdbx_strand_id
1 'polypeptide(L)'
;MSIVTAHDDRPLTGQFTKALVKLSRKQCLQGFNNYRRRLGLPAYNSFFDPTENIETATELEKLYSTVEKVEFLTGVLTKKSSSGVLPTAKVLSNSFTINAILKNRLTTKHLWARSVESNFLTWRSLPV
;
A
#
# COMPACT_ATOMS: atom_id res chain seq x y z
N MET A 1 -15.34 5.21 -16.38
CA MET A 1 -14.51 5.14 -15.16
C MET A 1 -14.29 6.56 -14.68
N SER A 2 -14.75 6.93 -13.48
CA SER A 2 -14.39 8.23 -12.91
C SER A 2 -12.88 8.23 -12.67
N ILE A 3 -12.18 9.19 -13.28
CA ILE A 3 -10.81 9.51 -12.87
C ILE A 3 -10.88 9.79 -11.36
N VAL A 4 -10.20 8.96 -10.58
CA VAL A 4 -9.93 9.29 -9.17
C VAL A 4 -8.95 10.46 -9.22
N THR A 5 -9.47 11.68 -9.16
CA THR A 5 -8.66 12.87 -8.99
C THR A 5 -8.07 12.82 -7.58
N ALA A 6 -6.75 12.95 -7.47
CA ALA A 6 -6.12 13.24 -6.18
C ALA A 6 -6.75 14.52 -5.62
N HIS A 7 -6.95 14.59 -4.29
CA HIS A 7 -7.65 15.68 -3.57
C HIS A 7 -9.19 15.62 -3.63
N ASP A 8 -9.76 14.52 -3.13
CA ASP A 8 -11.20 14.42 -2.91
C ASP A 8 -11.60 15.02 -1.55
N ASP A 9 -11.98 16.29 -1.55
CA ASP A 9 -12.39 17.02 -0.34
C ASP A 9 -13.87 16.81 0.04
N ARG A 10 -14.56 15.84 -0.58
CA ARG A 10 -15.96 15.56 -0.25
C ARG A 10 -16.09 15.10 1.21
N PRO A 11 -17.23 15.41 1.88
CA PRO A 11 -17.43 15.08 3.30
C PRO A 11 -17.21 13.60 3.64
N LEU A 12 -17.53 12.70 2.70
CA LEU A 12 -17.35 11.26 2.86
C LEU A 12 -15.87 10.87 2.99
N THR A 13 -14.97 11.47 2.22
CA THR A 13 -13.53 11.16 2.28
C THR A 13 -12.97 11.44 3.67
N GLY A 14 -13.37 12.57 4.27
CA GLY A 14 -12.99 12.91 5.63
C GLY A 14 -13.51 11.92 6.68
N GLN A 15 -14.76 11.46 6.54
CA GLN A 15 -15.35 10.46 7.45
C GLN A 15 -14.64 9.10 7.33
N PHE A 16 -14.41 8.61 6.12
CA PHE A 16 -13.69 7.36 5.88
C PHE A 16 -12.26 7.42 6.39
N THR A 17 -11.55 8.51 6.13
CA THR A 17 -10.18 8.71 6.62
C THR A 17 -10.12 8.65 8.14
N LYS A 18 -11.04 9.34 8.84
CA LYS A 18 -11.14 9.27 10.31
C LYS A 18 -11.45 7.85 10.79
N ALA A 19 -12.33 7.12 10.11
CA ALA A 19 -12.65 5.74 10.45
C ALA A 19 -11.43 4.82 10.30
N LEU A 20 -10.67 4.96 9.21
CA LEU A 20 -9.46 4.19 8.96
C LEU A 20 -8.36 4.47 9.99
N VAL A 21 -8.13 5.74 10.37
CA VAL A 21 -7.16 6.10 11.43
C VAL A 21 -7.56 5.47 12.76
N LYS A 22 -8.85 5.56 13.14
CA LYS A 22 -9.36 4.92 14.36
C LYS A 22 -9.18 3.40 14.34
N LEU A 23 -9.43 2.77 13.20
CA LEU A 23 -9.25 1.33 13.03
C LEU A 23 -7.77 0.93 13.15
N SER A 24 -6.87 1.69 12.51
CA SER A 24 -5.41 1.51 12.62
C SER A 24 -4.95 1.51 14.09
N ARG A 25 -5.47 2.45 14.89
CA ARG A 25 -5.18 2.53 16.34
C ARG A 25 -5.73 1.34 17.11
N LYS A 26 -6.99 0.94 16.85
CA LYS A 26 -7.61 -0.24 17.48
C LYS A 26 -6.87 -1.54 17.19
N GLN A 27 -6.27 -1.65 16.00
CA GLN A 27 -5.47 -2.81 15.60
C GLN A 27 -4.01 -2.70 16.03
N CYS A 28 -3.64 -1.65 16.78
CA CYS A 28 -2.28 -1.42 17.28
C CYS A 28 -1.22 -1.51 16.18
N LEU A 29 -1.50 -0.96 14.99
CA LEU A 29 -0.53 -0.94 13.90
C LEU A 29 0.74 -0.21 14.34
N GLN A 30 1.90 -0.76 13.96
CA GLN A 30 3.18 -0.14 14.26
C GLN A 30 3.36 1.18 13.51
N GLY A 31 4.29 2.02 14.01
CA GLY A 31 4.66 3.26 13.34
C GLY A 31 5.13 3.06 11.90
N PHE A 32 4.98 4.09 11.08
CA PHE A 32 5.25 4.04 9.65
C PHE A 32 6.70 3.64 9.31
N ASN A 33 7.68 4.17 10.05
CA ASN A 33 9.08 3.81 9.86
C ASN A 33 9.37 2.34 10.16
N ASN A 34 8.65 1.70 11.07
CA ASN A 34 8.78 0.26 11.32
C ASN A 34 8.34 -0.57 10.10
N TYR A 35 7.27 -0.17 9.43
CA TYR A 35 6.86 -0.81 8.17
C TYR A 35 7.88 -0.58 7.05
N ARG A 36 8.44 0.63 6.93
CA ARG A 36 9.50 0.90 5.95
C ARG A 36 10.70 -0.03 6.16
N ARG A 37 11.20 -0.15 7.39
CA ARG A 37 12.29 -1.08 7.76
C ARG A 37 11.95 -2.53 7.41
N ARG A 38 10.74 -3.00 7.74
CA ARG A 38 10.28 -4.38 7.42
C ARG A 38 10.24 -4.67 5.92
N LEU A 39 10.03 -3.64 5.09
CA LEU A 39 9.97 -3.74 3.64
C LEU A 39 11.33 -3.48 2.96
N GLY A 40 12.41 -3.30 3.74
CA GLY A 40 13.73 -2.94 3.22
C GLY A 40 13.82 -1.51 2.67
N LEU A 41 12.89 -0.64 3.04
CA LEU A 41 12.89 0.79 2.66
C LEU A 41 13.60 1.62 3.74
N PRO A 42 14.33 2.68 3.37
CA PRO A 42 15.00 3.55 4.33
C PRO A 42 13.97 4.26 5.21
N ALA A 43 14.15 4.22 6.54
CA ALA A 43 13.32 5.01 7.45
C ALA A 43 13.50 6.51 7.18
N TYR A 44 12.45 7.31 7.40
CA TYR A 44 12.54 8.75 7.28
C TYR A 44 13.17 9.36 8.52
N ASN A 45 14.00 10.40 8.33
CA ASN A 45 14.68 11.08 9.41
C ASN A 45 14.06 12.46 9.69
N SER A 46 13.34 13.02 8.71
CA SER A 46 12.61 14.28 8.86
C SER A 46 11.14 14.14 8.42
N PHE A 47 10.28 15.05 8.88
CA PHE A 47 8.91 15.16 8.40
C PHE A 47 8.82 15.75 6.99
N PHE A 48 9.88 16.42 6.52
CA PHE A 48 9.95 16.97 5.17
C PHE A 48 10.22 15.89 4.12
N ASP A 49 11.01 14.87 4.44
CA ASP A 49 11.35 13.78 3.50
C ASP A 49 10.12 13.07 2.90
N PRO A 50 9.04 12.76 3.66
CA PRO A 50 7.84 12.18 3.07
C PRO A 50 6.91 13.21 2.42
N THR A 51 6.82 14.45 2.91
CA THR A 51 5.82 15.43 2.48
C THR A 51 6.28 16.31 1.32
N GLU A 52 7.58 16.61 1.24
CA GLU A 52 8.17 17.68 0.40
C GLU A 52 7.40 19.01 0.50
N ASN A 53 6.75 19.25 1.64
CA ASN A 53 5.94 20.43 1.95
C ASN A 53 6.23 20.87 3.39
N ILE A 54 6.74 22.09 3.53
CA ILE A 54 7.20 22.65 4.80
C ILE A 54 6.02 22.86 5.77
N GLU A 55 4.87 23.34 5.29
CA GLU A 55 3.69 23.59 6.11
C GLU A 55 3.18 22.27 6.71
N THR A 56 2.98 21.25 5.86
CA THR A 56 2.55 19.92 6.32
C THR A 56 3.58 19.26 7.23
N ALA A 57 4.88 19.39 6.93
CA ALA A 57 5.94 18.85 7.78
C ALA A 57 5.92 19.48 9.18
N THR A 58 5.73 20.80 9.25
CA THR A 58 5.68 21.56 10.51
C THR A 58 4.47 21.17 11.35
N GLU A 59 3.30 20.97 10.72
CA GLU A 59 2.10 20.50 11.43
C GLU A 59 2.29 19.07 11.97
N LEU A 60 2.87 18.17 11.17
CA LEU A 60 3.16 16.81 11.62
C LEU A 60 4.18 16.77 12.75
N GLU A 61 5.19 17.64 12.72
CA GLU A 61 6.16 17.77 13.79
C GLU A 61 5.49 18.22 15.10
N LYS A 62 4.58 19.19 15.05
CA LYS A 62 3.79 19.60 16.22
C LYS A 62 2.92 18.48 16.77
N LEU A 63 2.34 17.65 15.90
CA LEU A 63 1.44 16.55 16.30
C LEU A 63 2.17 15.33 16.87
N TYR A 64 3.31 14.95 16.28
CA TYR A 64 3.98 13.69 16.58
C TYR A 64 5.32 13.86 17.31
N SER A 65 5.89 15.06 17.33
CA SER A 65 7.21 15.43 17.86
C SER A 65 8.41 14.75 17.18
N THR A 66 8.28 13.49 16.76
CA THR A 66 9.33 12.73 16.07
C THR A 66 8.72 11.88 14.97
N VAL A 67 9.46 11.75 13.86
CA VAL A 67 9.06 10.95 12.69
C VAL A 67 8.84 9.47 13.04
N GLU A 68 9.47 8.96 14.11
CA GLU A 68 9.29 7.59 14.57
C GLU A 68 7.90 7.30 15.15
N LYS A 69 7.19 8.34 15.63
CA LYS A 69 5.84 8.20 16.20
C LYS A 69 4.73 8.31 15.16
N VAL A 70 5.07 8.60 13.90
CA VAL A 70 4.08 8.74 12.83
C VAL A 70 3.34 7.42 12.63
N GLU A 71 2.01 7.47 12.72
CA GLU A 71 1.16 6.30 12.51
C GLU A 71 1.28 5.79 11.07
N PHE A 72 1.14 4.48 10.88
CA PHE A 72 1.23 3.86 9.57
C PHE A 72 0.33 4.54 8.52
N LEU A 73 -0.95 4.71 8.83
CA LEU A 73 -1.91 5.28 7.88
C LEU A 73 -1.61 6.76 7.61
N THR A 74 -1.21 7.53 8.62
CA THR A 74 -0.80 8.93 8.43
C THR A 74 0.39 9.02 7.48
N GLY A 75 1.45 8.24 7.71
CA GLY A 75 2.64 8.25 6.85
C GLY A 75 2.37 7.79 5.41
N VAL A 76 1.39 6.92 5.20
CA VAL A 76 0.90 6.61 3.86
C VAL A 76 0.19 7.82 3.26
N LEU A 77 -0.77 8.45 3.95
CA LEU A 77 -1.57 9.54 3.41
C LEU A 77 -0.79 10.85 3.17
N THR A 78 0.21 11.16 4.00
CA THR A 78 0.97 12.41 3.92
C THR A 78 2.03 12.41 2.83
N LYS A 79 2.26 11.28 2.17
CA LYS A 79 3.33 11.17 1.19
C LYS A 79 2.95 11.82 -0.13
N LYS A 80 3.77 12.79 -0.58
CA LYS A 80 3.64 13.35 -1.92
C LYS A 80 3.95 12.29 -2.97
N SER A 81 3.06 12.18 -3.94
CA SER A 81 3.15 11.21 -5.01
C SER A 81 3.83 11.86 -6.21
N SER A 82 5.17 11.76 -6.30
CA SER A 82 5.93 12.35 -7.41
C SER A 82 5.59 11.73 -8.78
N SER A 83 5.02 10.51 -8.80
CA SER A 83 4.67 9.79 -10.02
C SER A 83 3.25 9.17 -9.98
N GLY A 84 2.37 9.65 -9.10
CA GLY A 84 1.04 9.04 -8.89
C GLY A 84 1.05 7.72 -8.09
N VAL A 85 2.23 7.20 -7.72
CA VAL A 85 2.36 5.95 -6.95
C VAL A 85 3.15 6.16 -5.66
N LEU A 86 2.53 5.88 -4.51
CA LEU A 86 3.19 5.93 -3.21
C LEU A 86 4.13 4.72 -3.04
N PRO A 87 5.47 4.90 -2.92
CA PRO A 87 6.42 3.78 -2.88
C PRO A 87 6.15 2.76 -1.77
N THR A 88 5.86 3.20 -0.54
CA THR A 88 5.56 2.27 0.56
C THR A 88 4.28 1.48 0.30
N ALA A 89 3.22 2.14 -0.19
CA ALA A 89 1.95 1.49 -0.51
C ALA A 89 2.11 0.52 -1.69
N LYS A 90 2.88 0.89 -2.73
CA LYS A 90 3.18 0.04 -3.88
C LYS A 90 3.89 -1.24 -3.44
N VAL A 91 4.94 -1.13 -2.63
CA VAL A 91 5.71 -2.29 -2.16
C VAL A 91 4.85 -3.19 -1.28
N LEU A 92 4.02 -2.62 -0.39
CA LEU A 92 3.06 -3.38 0.41
C LEU A 92 2.04 -4.13 -0.45
N SER A 93 1.38 -3.42 -1.37
CA SER A 93 0.36 -3.99 -2.24
C SER A 93 0.95 -5.09 -3.13
N ASN A 94 2.12 -4.85 -3.74
CA ASN A 94 2.77 -5.84 -4.58
C ASN A 94 3.13 -7.11 -3.79
N SER A 95 3.70 -6.95 -2.59
CA SER A 95 4.04 -8.09 -1.73
C SER A 95 2.79 -8.90 -1.35
N PHE A 96 1.70 -8.23 -0.99
CA PHE A 96 0.44 -8.90 -0.67
C PHE A 96 -0.16 -9.63 -1.88
N THR A 97 -0.22 -8.96 -3.04
CA THR A 97 -0.75 -9.52 -4.28
C THR A 97 0.06 -10.74 -4.75
N ILE A 98 1.39 -10.65 -4.78
CA ILE A 98 2.26 -11.76 -5.17
C ILE A 98 2.07 -12.94 -4.21
N ASN A 99 2.06 -12.67 -2.90
CA ASN A 99 1.83 -13.71 -1.90
C ASN A 99 0.45 -14.37 -2.04
N ALA A 100 -0.59 -13.61 -2.36
CA ALA A 100 -1.93 -14.14 -2.60
C ALA A 100 -1.96 -15.05 -3.85
N ILE A 101 -1.29 -14.66 -4.93
CA ILE A 101 -1.17 -15.47 -6.16
C ILE A 101 -0.42 -16.77 -5.87
N LEU A 102 0.72 -16.71 -5.18
CA LEU A 102 1.56 -17.88 -4.89
C LEU A 102 0.94 -18.83 -3.86
N LYS A 103 0.08 -18.34 -2.96
CA LYS A 103 -0.66 -19.16 -2.01
C LYS A 103 -1.95 -19.74 -2.57
N ASN A 104 -2.37 -19.32 -3.77
CA ASN A 104 -3.57 -19.87 -4.40
C ASN A 104 -3.37 -21.38 -4.64
N ARG A 105 -4.38 -22.20 -4.34
CA ARG A 105 -4.30 -23.65 -4.57
C ARG A 105 -4.04 -24.00 -6.03
N LEU A 106 -4.56 -23.20 -6.97
CA LEU A 106 -4.29 -23.34 -8.40
C LEU A 106 -2.79 -23.24 -8.70
N THR A 107 -2.04 -22.54 -7.85
CA THR A 107 -0.60 -22.37 -8.03
C THR A 107 0.27 -23.47 -7.39
N THR A 108 -0.34 -24.56 -6.91
CA THR A 108 0.40 -25.74 -6.43
C THR A 108 0.90 -26.60 -7.59
N LYS A 109 2.11 -27.18 -7.47
CA LYS A 109 2.73 -27.99 -8.54
C LYS A 109 1.81 -29.07 -9.13
N HIS A 110 1.02 -29.73 -8.27
CA HIS A 110 0.10 -30.80 -8.68
C HIS A 110 -1.11 -30.28 -9.48
N LEU A 111 -1.63 -29.09 -9.17
CA LEU A 111 -2.78 -28.49 -9.88
C LEU A 111 -2.34 -27.71 -11.13
N TRP A 112 -1.19 -27.03 -11.08
CA TRP A 112 -0.57 -26.39 -12.25
C TRP A 112 -0.32 -27.41 -13.37
N ALA A 113 0.32 -28.55 -13.06
CA ALA A 113 0.63 -29.54 -14.08
C ALA A 113 -0.65 -30.07 -14.75
N ARG A 114 -1.67 -30.43 -13.96
CA ARG A 114 -2.94 -30.97 -14.48
C ARG A 114 -3.75 -29.91 -15.27
N SER A 115 -3.72 -28.65 -14.86
CA SER A 115 -4.42 -27.55 -15.55
C SER A 115 -3.72 -27.09 -16.82
N VAL A 116 -2.39 -26.98 -16.81
CA VAL A 116 -1.61 -26.59 -17.99
C VAL A 116 -1.67 -27.69 -19.03
N GLU A 117 -1.54 -28.96 -18.64
CA GLU A 117 -1.64 -30.11 -19.56
C GLU A 117 -3.04 -30.18 -20.19
N SER A 118 -4.11 -30.01 -19.41
CA SER A 118 -5.48 -29.99 -19.92
C SER A 118 -5.76 -28.82 -20.87
N ASN A 119 -5.18 -27.64 -20.63
CA ASN A 119 -5.39 -26.44 -21.46
C ASN A 119 -4.46 -26.37 -22.69
N PHE A 120 -3.25 -26.93 -22.60
CA PHE A 120 -2.36 -27.08 -23.77
C PHE A 120 -2.91 -28.10 -24.77
N LEU A 121 -3.55 -29.17 -24.28
CA LEU A 121 -4.17 -30.18 -25.13
C LEU A 121 -5.45 -29.66 -25.82
N THR A 122 -6.21 -28.76 -25.19
CA THR A 122 -7.42 -28.16 -25.79
C THR A 122 -7.11 -27.05 -26.80
N TRP A 123 -6.02 -26.30 -26.61
CA TRP A 123 -5.59 -25.27 -27.59
C TRP A 123 -5.11 -25.86 -28.92
N ARG A 124 -4.58 -27.09 -28.93
CA ARG A 124 -4.16 -27.78 -30.16
C ARG A 124 -5.31 -28.36 -31.00
N SER A 125 -6.52 -28.41 -30.45
CA SER A 125 -7.71 -28.98 -31.11
C SER A 125 -8.64 -27.94 -31.75
N LEU A 126 -8.30 -26.65 -31.72
CA LEU A 126 -9.05 -25.63 -32.43
C LEU A 126 -8.49 -25.50 -33.87
N PRO A 127 -9.32 -25.68 -34.91
CA PRO A 127 -8.88 -25.50 -36.29
C PRO A 127 -8.54 -24.02 -36.53
N VAL A 128 -7.40 -23.79 -37.19
CA VAL A 128 -6.93 -22.47 -37.68
C VAL A 128 -7.83 -21.99 -38.80
#